data_AF-A0A936SSQ2-F1
#
_entry.id   AF-A0A936SSQ2-F1
#
_cell.length_a   1.000
_cell.length_b   1.000
_cell.length_c   1.000
_cell.angle_alpha   90.00
_cell.angle_beta   90.00
_cell.angle_gamma   90.00
#
_symmetry.space_group_name_H-M   'P 1'
#
loop_
_entity.id
_entity.type
_entity.pdbx_description
1 polymer ?
#
loop_
_entity_poly.entity_id
_entity_poly.type
_entity_poly.pdbx_seq_one_letter_code
_entity_poly.pdbx_strand_id
1 'polypeptide(L)'
;MRDMRFRTLMVVLGFLLWSLSSAGWSSEALPTEPDLNSRIDELYDHEARLFILLYSLKGNGQIDYVTGRLVQEYSRSSYGNPVYQTEVQPLFYWWNHTMWSDPEQDGVNGNERVYQENTEFDLSRYKPCLFNGQPC
;
A
#
# COMPACT_ATOMS: atom_id res chain seq x y z
N MET A 1 12.06 12.44 56.25
CA MET A 1 12.55 13.09 55.00
C MET A 1 12.90 12.10 53.87
N ARG A 2 13.20 10.82 54.14
CA ARG A 2 13.48 9.78 53.12
C ARG A 2 12.23 9.30 52.37
N ASP A 3 11.11 9.13 53.06
CA ASP A 3 9.86 8.63 52.45
C ASP A 3 9.22 9.58 51.44
N MET A 4 9.36 10.90 51.67
CA MET A 4 8.82 11.91 50.78
C MET A 4 9.48 11.84 49.39
N ARG A 5 10.80 11.68 49.35
CA ARG A 5 11.59 11.60 48.11
C ARG A 5 11.28 10.32 47.31
N PHE A 6 10.98 9.22 48.00
CA PHE A 6 10.61 7.96 47.36
C PHE A 6 9.22 8.04 46.72
N ARG A 7 8.26 8.73 47.37
CA ARG A 7 6.94 9.00 46.82
C ARG A 7 7.00 9.92 45.60
N THR A 8 7.84 10.95 45.63
CA THR A 8 8.02 11.84 44.46
C THR A 8 8.62 11.09 43.27
N LEU A 9 9.58 10.20 43.50
CA LEU A 9 10.22 9.40 42.45
C LEU A 9 9.24 8.43 41.78
N MET A 10 8.34 7.79 42.54
CA MET A 10 7.32 6.92 41.97
C MET A 10 6.25 7.67 41.18
N VAL A 11 5.87 8.88 41.60
CA VAL A 11 4.91 9.71 40.84
C VAL A 11 5.51 10.17 39.51
N VAL A 12 6.79 10.55 39.50
CA VAL A 12 7.50 10.94 38.26
C VAL A 12 7.70 9.75 37.33
N LEU A 13 8.03 8.57 37.85
CA LEU A 13 8.15 7.34 37.05
C LEU A 13 6.80 6.89 36.48
N GLY A 14 5.72 7.02 37.24
CA GLY A 14 4.35 6.75 36.78
C GLY A 14 3.90 7.69 35.67
N PHE A 15 4.23 8.98 35.76
CA PHE A 15 3.97 9.96 34.69
C PHE A 15 4.78 9.69 33.42
N LEU A 16 6.06 9.30 33.56
CA LEU A 16 6.92 8.90 32.43
C LEU A 16 6.36 7.65 31.73
N LEU A 17 5.94 6.63 32.47
CA LEU A 17 5.34 5.42 31.90
C LEU A 17 3.98 5.69 31.22
N TRP A 18 3.19 6.63 31.72
CA TRP A 18 1.94 7.03 31.07
C TRP A 18 2.17 7.76 29.75
N SER A 19 3.23 8.57 29.65
CA SER A 19 3.57 9.31 28.43
C SER A 19 4.09 8.44 27.28
N LEU A 20 4.56 7.21 27.57
CA LEU A 20 4.95 6.25 26.52
C LEU A 20 3.74 5.51 25.91
N SER A 21 2.54 5.68 26.45
CA SER A 21 1.35 4.91 26.05
C SER A 21 0.55 5.54 24.90
N SER A 22 1.06 6.58 24.24
CA SER A 22 0.41 7.24 23.09
C SER A 22 1.10 6.95 21.76
N ALA A 23 1.69 5.76 21.58
CA ALA A 23 1.77 5.16 20.25
C ALA A 23 0.38 4.60 19.94
N GLY A 24 -0.58 5.50 19.74
CA GLY A 24 -1.91 5.14 19.33
C GLY A 24 -1.81 4.42 18.00
N TRP A 25 -2.11 3.12 18.01
CA TRP A 25 -2.40 2.37 16.79
C TRP A 25 -3.67 2.98 16.21
N SER A 26 -3.51 4.03 15.38
CA SER A 26 -4.52 4.34 14.40
C SER A 26 -4.48 3.19 13.42
N SER A 27 -5.40 2.23 13.57
CA SER A 27 -5.87 1.47 12.41
C SER A 27 -6.59 2.49 11.53
N GLU A 28 -5.79 3.29 10.83
CA GLU A 28 -6.28 4.25 9.86
C GLU A 28 -6.93 3.39 8.79
N ALA A 29 -8.21 3.67 8.51
CA ALA A 29 -8.95 2.87 7.54
C ALA A 29 -8.29 3.03 6.17
N LEU A 30 -8.22 1.93 5.40
CA LEU A 30 -7.74 1.96 4.03
C LEU A 30 -8.57 3.03 3.25
N PRO A 31 -7.94 4.05 2.66
CA PRO A 31 -8.69 5.04 1.90
C PRO A 31 -9.14 4.45 0.57
N THR A 32 -10.24 5.00 0.05
CA THR A 32 -10.80 4.64 -1.26
C THR A 32 -9.76 4.80 -2.37
N GLU A 33 -9.94 4.03 -3.45
CA GLU A 33 -9.01 4.12 -4.59
C GLU A 33 -8.91 5.56 -5.13
N PRO A 34 -7.68 6.10 -5.28
CA PRO A 34 -7.45 7.45 -5.77
C PRO A 34 -7.83 7.65 -7.24
N ASP A 35 -7.97 8.91 -7.64
CA ASP A 35 -8.22 9.26 -9.03
C ASP A 35 -6.95 9.17 -9.91
N LEU A 36 -7.15 9.28 -11.23
CA LEU A 36 -6.07 9.23 -12.22
C LEU A 36 -5.05 10.37 -12.08
N ASN A 37 -5.43 11.52 -11.51
CA ASN A 37 -4.54 12.67 -11.39
C ASN A 37 -3.44 12.45 -10.36
N SER A 38 -3.71 11.60 -9.36
CA SER A 38 -2.72 11.20 -8.36
C SER A 38 -1.81 10.06 -8.82
N ARG A 39 -2.12 9.43 -9.96
CA ARG A 39 -1.34 8.31 -10.51
C ARG A 39 -0.05 8.84 -11.13
N ILE A 40 1.08 8.32 -10.66
CA ILE A 40 2.39 8.76 -11.13
C ILE A 40 3.07 7.75 -12.04
N ASP A 41 2.73 6.46 -11.93
CA ASP A 41 3.30 5.41 -12.78
C ASP A 41 2.43 4.13 -12.78
N GLU A 42 2.71 3.21 -13.71
CA GLU A 42 2.04 1.92 -13.84
C GLU A 42 3.02 0.81 -14.29
N LEU A 43 2.81 -0.40 -13.79
CA LEU A 43 3.68 -1.55 -14.01
C LEU A 43 2.87 -2.80 -14.29
N TYR A 44 3.24 -3.56 -15.32
CA TYR A 44 2.68 -4.89 -15.56
C TYR A 44 3.68 -5.97 -15.16
N ASP A 45 3.32 -6.80 -14.18
CA ASP A 45 4.00 -8.04 -13.87
C ASP A 45 3.39 -9.18 -14.69
N HIS A 46 4.18 -9.75 -15.59
CA HIS A 46 3.72 -10.81 -16.48
C HIS A 46 3.66 -12.19 -15.83
N GLU A 47 4.50 -12.48 -14.83
CA GLU A 47 4.50 -13.77 -14.15
C GLU A 47 3.29 -13.89 -13.24
N ALA A 48 3.00 -12.83 -12.50
CA ALA A 48 1.85 -12.77 -11.61
C ALA A 48 0.55 -12.33 -12.32
N ARG A 49 0.64 -11.87 -13.58
CA ARG A 49 -0.47 -11.24 -14.33
C ARG A 49 -1.11 -10.09 -13.55
N LEU A 50 -0.29 -9.24 -12.96
CA LEU A 50 -0.73 -8.11 -12.16
C LEU A 50 -0.47 -6.80 -12.88
N PHE A 51 -1.48 -5.93 -12.93
CA PHE A 51 -1.35 -4.54 -13.32
C PHE A 51 -1.33 -3.68 -12.06
N ILE A 52 -0.19 -3.06 -11.80
CA ILE A 52 0.14 -2.34 -10.57
C ILE A 52 0.09 -0.86 -10.87
N LEU A 53 -0.69 -0.11 -10.10
CA LEU A 53 -0.85 1.33 -10.24
C LEU A 53 -0.23 2.03 -9.05
N LEU A 54 0.61 3.02 -9.31
CA LEU A 54 1.41 3.73 -8.32
C LEU A 54 0.91 5.16 -8.20
N TYR A 55 0.55 5.56 -6.98
CA TYR A 55 -0.07 6.85 -6.70
C TYR A 55 0.78 7.67 -5.72
N SER A 56 0.70 9.00 -5.87
CA SER A 56 1.23 10.00 -4.93
C SER A 56 0.10 10.90 -4.46
N LEU A 57 -0.54 10.53 -3.35
CA LEU A 57 -1.67 11.25 -2.77
C LEU A 57 -1.27 12.65 -2.29
N LYS A 58 -0.03 12.79 -1.83
CA LYS A 58 0.55 14.09 -1.42
C LYS A 58 0.97 14.96 -2.60
N GLY A 59 0.96 14.44 -3.84
CA GLY A 59 1.38 15.16 -5.04
C GLY A 59 2.87 15.53 -5.05
N ASN A 60 3.69 14.83 -4.28
CA ASN A 60 5.13 15.10 -4.16
C ASN A 60 5.99 14.16 -5.03
N GLY A 61 5.36 13.30 -5.83
CA GLY A 61 6.01 12.33 -6.70
C GLY A 61 6.53 11.09 -5.98
N GLN A 62 6.31 10.97 -4.67
CA GLN A 62 6.63 9.75 -3.91
C GLN A 62 5.42 8.84 -3.87
N ILE A 63 5.67 7.54 -4.01
CA ILE A 63 4.65 6.50 -3.94
C ILE A 63 4.20 6.37 -2.48
N ASP A 64 2.92 6.64 -2.22
CA ASP A 64 2.31 6.48 -0.90
C ASP A 64 0.98 5.69 -0.93
N TYR A 65 0.53 5.27 -2.11
CA TYR A 65 -0.59 4.35 -2.29
C TYR A 65 -0.38 3.49 -3.55
N VAL A 66 -0.70 2.21 -3.49
CA VAL A 66 -0.57 1.26 -4.62
C VAL A 66 -1.79 0.37 -4.71
N THR A 67 -2.23 0.07 -5.92
CA THR A 67 -3.19 -1.00 -6.19
C THR A 67 -2.61 -2.05 -7.12
N GLY A 68 -3.05 -3.30 -6.99
CA GLY A 68 -2.72 -4.37 -7.93
C GLY A 68 -3.99 -5.06 -8.43
N ARG A 69 -4.22 -5.05 -9.74
CA ARG A 69 -5.35 -5.70 -10.41
C ARG A 69 -4.90 -6.92 -11.19
N LEU A 70 -5.74 -7.95 -11.27
CA LEU A 70 -5.49 -9.07 -12.17
C LEU A 70 -5.71 -8.64 -13.61
N VAL A 71 -4.85 -9.11 -14.52
CA VAL A 71 -4.99 -8.92 -15.97
C VAL A 71 -5.69 -10.13 -16.58
N GLN A 72 -6.87 -9.92 -17.15
CA GLN A 72 -7.65 -10.95 -17.85
C GLN A 72 -7.08 -11.24 -19.23
N GLU A 73 -6.78 -10.19 -19.99
CA GLU A 73 -6.23 -10.28 -21.34
C GLU A 73 -5.17 -9.20 -21.55
N TYR A 74 -4.16 -9.52 -22.37
CA TYR A 74 -3.20 -8.54 -22.84
C TYR A 74 -3.11 -8.61 -24.36
N SER A 75 -2.96 -7.45 -24.99
CA SER A 75 -2.85 -7.33 -26.44
C SER A 75 -1.93 -6.17 -26.81
N ARG A 76 -1.76 -5.96 -28.12
CA ARG A 76 -1.09 -4.78 -28.66
C ARG A 76 -2.07 -3.97 -29.49
N SER A 77 -2.05 -2.66 -29.30
CA SER A 77 -2.74 -1.71 -30.17
C SER A 77 -2.18 -1.75 -31.59
N SER A 78 -2.86 -1.10 -32.53
CA SER A 78 -2.39 -0.92 -33.90
C SER A 78 -1.03 -0.22 -34.01
N TYR A 79 -0.63 0.54 -33.00
CA TYR A 79 0.66 1.22 -32.92
C TYR A 79 1.73 0.42 -32.15
N GLY A 80 1.42 -0.82 -31.75
CA GLY A 80 2.33 -1.69 -31.01
C GLY A 80 2.38 -1.46 -29.50
N ASN A 81 1.69 -0.44 -28.97
CA ASN A 81 1.61 -0.19 -27.53
C ASN A 81 0.85 -1.32 -26.84
N PRO A 82 1.28 -1.75 -25.64
CA PRO A 82 0.53 -2.72 -24.85
C PRO A 82 -0.84 -2.19 -24.45
N VAL A 83 -1.81 -3.09 -24.41
CA VAL A 83 -3.15 -2.85 -23.88
C VAL A 83 -3.47 -3.99 -22.93
N TYR A 84 -3.76 -3.65 -21.69
CA TYR A 84 -4.11 -4.59 -20.63
C TYR A 84 -5.59 -4.45 -20.30
N GLN A 85 -6.32 -5.56 -20.35
CA GLN A 85 -7.67 -5.64 -19.81
C GLN A 85 -7.56 -6.20 -18.40
N THR A 86 -7.91 -5.37 -17.41
CA THR A 86 -7.84 -5.73 -16.00
C THR A 86 -9.22 -6.05 -15.45
N GLU A 87 -9.25 -6.78 -14.35
CA GLU A 87 -10.40 -6.73 -13.45
C GLU A 87 -10.70 -5.28 -13.05
N VAL A 88 -11.96 -4.99 -12.74
CA VAL A 88 -12.39 -3.64 -12.37
C VAL A 88 -11.79 -3.25 -11.03
N GLN A 89 -11.84 -4.16 -10.05
CA GLN A 89 -11.41 -3.89 -8.69
C GLN A 89 -10.02 -4.49 -8.39
N PRO A 90 -9.22 -3.83 -7.54
CA PRO A 90 -7.94 -4.36 -7.08
C PRO A 90 -8.07 -5.66 -6.29
N LEU A 91 -7.07 -6.53 -6.45
CA LEU A 91 -6.85 -7.70 -5.59
C LEU A 91 -6.18 -7.30 -4.27
N PHE A 92 -5.34 -6.26 -4.31
CA PHE A 92 -4.65 -5.76 -3.13
C PHE A 92 -4.41 -4.26 -3.20
N TYR A 93 -4.14 -3.70 -2.02
CA TYR A 93 -3.72 -2.33 -1.80
C TYR A 93 -2.46 -2.31 -0.94
N TRP A 94 -1.59 -1.34 -1.17
CA TRP A 94 -0.57 -0.97 -0.20
C TRP A 94 -0.73 0.50 0.16
N TRP A 95 -0.84 0.78 1.45
CA TRP A 95 -0.97 2.13 1.97
C TRP A 95 -0.52 2.19 3.42
N ASN A 96 0.11 3.30 3.79
CA ASN A 96 0.62 3.55 5.14
C ASN A 96 1.42 2.36 5.70
N HIS A 97 2.39 1.89 4.91
CA HIS A 97 3.24 0.74 5.23
C HIS A 97 2.48 -0.57 5.52
N THR A 98 1.24 -0.69 5.05
CA THR A 98 0.39 -1.85 5.27
C THR A 98 -0.12 -2.39 3.94
N MET A 99 0.03 -3.69 3.75
CA MET A 99 -0.51 -4.45 2.64
C MET A 99 -1.89 -4.99 3.02
N TRP A 100 -2.89 -4.69 2.19
CA TRP A 100 -4.26 -5.12 2.34
C TRP A 100 -4.65 -6.03 1.16
N SER A 101 -5.32 -7.13 1.45
CA SER A 101 -5.96 -7.98 0.45
C SER A 101 -7.45 -7.67 0.39
N ASP A 102 -8.01 -7.61 -0.81
CA ASP A 102 -9.46 -7.60 -1.05
C ASP A 102 -9.86 -8.97 -1.63
N PRO A 103 -10.34 -9.89 -0.79
CA PRO A 103 -10.70 -11.23 -1.23
C PRO A 103 -11.97 -11.26 -2.09
N GLU A 104 -12.83 -10.26 -1.95
CA GLU A 104 -14.14 -10.18 -2.64
C GLU A 104 -14.02 -9.41 -3.96
N GLN A 105 -12.93 -8.66 -4.15
CA GLN A 105 -12.66 -7.83 -5.33
C GLN A 105 -13.82 -6.90 -5.64
N ASP A 106 -14.35 -6.26 -4.61
CA ASP A 106 -15.47 -5.34 -4.68
C ASP A 106 -15.07 -3.89 -4.36
N GLY A 107 -13.77 -3.64 -4.19
CA GLY A 107 -13.22 -2.33 -3.94
C GLY A 107 -13.27 -1.98 -2.45
N VAL A 108 -12.68 -0.84 -2.08
CA VAL A 108 -12.60 -0.41 -0.68
C VAL A 108 -14.01 -0.15 -0.11
N ASN A 109 -14.48 -1.07 0.72
CA ASN A 109 -15.77 -1.01 1.41
C ASN A 109 -15.70 -1.43 2.89
N GLY A 110 -14.52 -1.84 3.36
CA GLY A 110 -14.24 -2.19 4.76
C GLY A 110 -14.27 -3.69 5.05
N ASN A 111 -14.46 -4.55 4.05
CA ASN A 111 -14.24 -6.01 4.16
C ASN A 111 -12.76 -6.41 3.91
N GLU A 112 -11.92 -5.46 3.50
CA GLU A 112 -10.50 -5.70 3.19
C GLU A 112 -9.74 -6.19 4.42
N ARG A 113 -8.76 -7.06 4.19
CA ARG A 113 -8.00 -7.71 5.25
C ARG A 113 -6.56 -7.26 5.22
N VAL A 114 -6.02 -6.93 6.39
CA VAL A 114 -4.58 -6.74 6.56
C VAL A 114 -3.87 -8.05 6.24
N TYR A 115 -3.02 -8.02 5.21
CA TYR A 115 -2.16 -9.14 4.83
C TYR A 115 -0.80 -9.04 5.56
N GLN A 116 -0.22 -7.83 5.60
CA GLN A 116 1.06 -7.58 6.25
C GLN A 116 1.21 -6.12 6.66
N GLU A 117 1.58 -5.86 7.90
CA GLU A 117 1.88 -4.52 8.43
C GLU A 117 3.39 -4.22 8.40
N ASN A 118 3.74 -2.94 8.54
CA ASN A 118 5.11 -2.43 8.63
C ASN A 118 6.01 -2.90 7.48
N THR A 119 5.46 -2.92 6.26
CA THR A 119 6.18 -3.30 5.05
C THR A 119 6.34 -2.11 4.11
N GLU A 120 7.55 -1.92 3.61
CA GLU A 120 7.79 -1.02 2.48
C GLU A 120 7.30 -1.65 1.18
N PHE A 121 6.84 -0.82 0.26
CA PHE A 121 6.55 -1.27 -1.09
C PHE A 121 7.83 -1.36 -1.91
N ASP A 122 8.14 -2.56 -2.39
CA ASP A 122 9.37 -2.85 -3.13
C ASP A 122 9.04 -3.21 -4.57
N LEU A 123 9.15 -2.21 -5.44
CA LEU A 123 8.90 -2.34 -6.88
C LEU A 123 9.79 -3.38 -7.56
N SER A 124 10.99 -3.63 -7.02
CA SER A 124 11.97 -4.53 -7.66
C SER A 124 11.55 -6.00 -7.61
N ARG A 125 10.55 -6.34 -6.79
CA ARG A 125 9.99 -7.70 -6.70
C ARG A 125 9.15 -8.08 -7.91
N TYR A 126 8.63 -7.09 -8.62
CA TYR A 126 7.76 -7.31 -9.76
C TYR A 126 8.57 -7.38 -11.05
N LYS A 127 8.09 -8.19 -11.99
CA LYS A 127 8.83 -8.53 -13.20
C LYS A 127 8.21 -7.89 -14.45
N PRO A 128 8.56 -6.62 -14.77
CA PRO A 128 8.15 -6.01 -16.03
C PRO A 128 8.74 -6.76 -17.23
N CYS A 129 7.93 -6.95 -18.27
CA CYS A 129 8.50 -7.25 -19.58
C CYS A 129 9.07 -5.96 -20.18
N LEU A 130 10.35 -5.95 -20.52
CA LEU A 130 10.95 -4.86 -21.30
C LEU A 130 10.41 -4.96 -22.73
N PHE A 131 9.67 -3.94 -23.18
CA PHE A 131 8.98 -3.92 -24.48
C PHE A 131 9.90 -3.89 -25.72
N ASN A 132 11.20 -4.13 -25.57
CA ASN A 132 12.22 -4.12 -26.62
C ASN A 132 12.48 -5.49 -27.25
N GLY A 133 11.44 -6.30 -27.45
CA GLY A 133 11.56 -7.60 -28.14
C GLY A 133 12.33 -8.68 -27.36
N GLN A 134 12.66 -8.43 -26.08
CA GLN A 134 13.12 -9.49 -25.20
C GLN A 134 11.91 -10.34 -24.78
N PRO A 135 12.01 -11.67 -24.84
CA PRO A 135 11.01 -12.53 -24.24
C PRO A 135 10.95 -12.25 -22.74
N CYS A 136 9.73 -12.24 -22.24
CA CYS A 136 9.45 -12.85 -20.95
C CYS A 136 9.40 -14.38 -21.24
#